data_AF-W0GNZ2-F1
#
_entry.id   AF-W0GNZ2-F1
#
_cell.length_a   1.000
_cell.length_b   1.000
_cell.length_c   1.000
_cell.angle_alpha   90.00
_cell.angle_beta   90.00
_cell.angle_gamma   90.00
#
_symmetry.space_group_name_H-M   'P 1'
#
loop_
_entity.id
_entity.type
_entity.pdbx_description
1 polymer ?
#
loop_
_entity_poly.entity_id
_entity_poly.type
_entity_poly.pdbx_seq_one_letter_code
_entity_poly.pdbx_strand_id
1 'polypeptide(L)'
;MRQLVQGLTDPNNYILVQTPVYGPFRKTILHNQHQVLENFLELTDDRYHINFDSFTRIIKEKQPKIFILCNPHNPGGIVWTKEELTKMVNICAQYNLLIISDEVHSDLTFTNYQFYSLLLFSSLYDNIIICNSPIKLLI
;
A
#
# COMPACT_ATOMS: atom_id res chain seq x y z
N MET A 1 1.18 8.92 8.40
CA MET A 1 1.94 7.66 8.36
C MET A 1 2.64 7.31 9.68
N ARG A 2 3.66 8.05 10.14
CA ARG A 2 4.48 7.66 11.32
C ARG A 2 3.67 7.33 12.60
N GLN A 3 2.75 8.21 12.98
CA GLN A 3 1.91 8.03 14.17
C GLN A 3 0.96 6.84 14.04
N LEU A 4 0.45 6.57 12.83
CA LEU A 4 -0.41 5.40 12.56
C LEU A 4 0.37 4.11 12.80
N VAL A 5 1.56 4.00 12.22
CA VAL A 5 2.44 2.84 12.42
C VAL A 5 2.76 2.64 13.90
N GLN A 6 3.04 3.72 14.65
CA GLN A 6 3.32 3.66 16.08
C GLN A 6 2.13 3.22 16.93
N GLY A 7 0.92 3.68 16.61
CA GLY A 7 -0.25 3.55 17.48
C GLY A 7 -1.14 2.34 17.18
N LEU A 8 -0.98 1.70 16.02
CA LEU A 8 -1.91 0.66 15.54
C LEU A 8 -1.36 -0.75 15.63
N THR A 9 -0.10 -0.93 16.04
CA THR A 9 0.51 -2.25 16.22
C THR A 9 1.61 -2.19 17.27
N ASP A 10 1.81 -3.30 17.98
CA ASP A 10 2.94 -3.45 18.89
C ASP A 10 4.28 -3.52 18.13
N PRO A 11 5.40 -3.08 18.71
CA PRO A 11 6.74 -3.24 18.16
C PRO A 11 7.06 -4.68 17.71
N ASN A 12 8.07 -4.84 16.86
CA ASN A 12 8.56 -6.11 16.30
C ASN A 12 7.62 -6.85 15.33
N ASN A 13 6.40 -6.34 15.08
CA ASN A 13 5.54 -6.84 14.01
C ASN A 13 6.10 -6.54 12.61
N TYR A 14 5.66 -7.32 11.63
CA TYR A 14 5.96 -7.08 10.23
C TYR A 14 4.98 -6.09 9.59
N ILE A 15 5.52 -5.18 8.78
CA ILE A 15 4.78 -4.26 7.94
C ILE A 15 5.18 -4.50 6.48
N LEU A 16 4.18 -4.79 5.65
CA LEU A 16 4.34 -5.08 4.24
C LEU A 16 4.31 -3.80 3.40
N VAL A 17 5.22 -3.72 2.44
CA VAL A 17 5.26 -2.72 1.37
C VAL A 17 5.51 -3.42 0.04
N GLN A 18 5.09 -2.80 -1.06
CA GLN A 18 5.42 -3.25 -2.41
C GLN A 18 6.61 -2.45 -2.93
N THR A 19 7.70 -3.10 -3.36
CA THR A 19 8.93 -2.42 -3.80
C THR A 19 9.17 -2.54 -5.30
N PRO A 20 9.81 -1.54 -5.96
CA PRO A 20 10.34 -0.30 -5.38
C PRO A 20 9.22 0.67 -4.98
N VAL A 21 9.40 1.37 -3.85
CA VAL A 21 8.46 2.37 -3.34
C VAL A 21 9.19 3.48 -2.59
N TYR A 22 8.49 4.59 -2.36
CA TYR A 22 8.93 5.76 -1.63
C TYR A 22 9.71 5.41 -0.35
N GLY A 23 11.01 5.69 -0.39
CA GLY A 23 11.97 5.28 0.66
C GLY A 23 11.59 5.64 2.10
N PRO A 24 10.91 6.77 2.37
CA PRO A 24 10.44 7.11 3.71
C PRO A 24 9.47 6.12 4.37
N PHE A 25 8.78 5.24 3.62
CA PHE A 25 8.00 4.16 4.25
C PHE A 25 8.91 3.22 5.04
N ARG A 26 10.00 2.74 4.43
CA ARG A 26 10.99 1.90 5.10
C ARG A 26 11.55 2.56 6.35
N LYS A 27 11.91 3.85 6.27
CA LYS A 27 12.40 4.63 7.42
C LYS A 27 11.36 4.72 8.53
N THR A 28 10.10 4.96 8.18
CA THR A 28 8.99 5.06 9.13
C THR A 28 8.74 3.75 9.88
N ILE A 29 8.81 2.61 9.17
CA ILE A 29 8.64 1.28 9.76
C ILE A 29 9.77 1.00 10.75
N LEU A 30 11.02 1.19 10.35
CA LEU A 30 12.19 0.92 11.19
C LEU A 30 12.27 1.85 12.41
N HIS A 31 11.93 3.14 12.26
CA HIS A 31 11.90 4.09 13.39
C HIS A 31 10.86 3.72 14.46
N ASN A 32 9.82 2.97 14.09
CA ASN A 32 8.81 2.47 15.03
C ASN A 32 9.11 1.03 15.49
N GLN A 33 10.34 0.56 15.33
CA GLN A 33 10.79 -0.77 15.80
C GLN A 33 10.02 -1.94 15.17
N HIS A 34 9.52 -1.78 13.94
CA HIS A 34 8.91 -2.85 13.16
C HIS A 34 9.89 -3.41 12.12
N GLN A 35 9.54 -4.58 11.59
CA GLN A 35 10.27 -5.25 10.53
C GLN A 35 9.60 -4.99 9.18
N VAL A 36 10.41 -4.68 8.16
CA VAL A 36 9.91 -4.42 6.81
C VAL A 36 9.80 -5.74 6.06
N LEU A 37 8.64 -6.04 5.50
CA LEU A 37 8.47 -7.07 4.47
C LEU A 37 8.29 -6.40 3.11
N GLU A 38 9.01 -6.91 2.12
CA GLU A 38 8.99 -6.37 0.77
C GLU A 38 8.34 -7.40 -0.16
N ASN A 39 7.26 -7.01 -0.83
CA ASN A 39 6.73 -7.71 -1.98
C ASN A 39 7.23 -7.00 -3.24
N PHE A 40 8.23 -7.58 -3.91
CA PHE A 40 8.81 -7.00 -5.12
C PHE A 40 7.78 -7.01 -6.26
N LEU A 41 7.57 -5.86 -6.87
CA LEU A 41 6.80 -5.71 -8.09
C LEU A 41 7.63 -6.16 -9.29
N GLU A 42 6.98 -6.78 -10.25
CA GLU A 42 7.60 -7.30 -11.47
C GLU A 42 7.50 -6.26 -12.58
N LEU A 43 8.63 -5.86 -13.16
CA LEU A 43 8.64 -4.94 -14.30
C LEU A 43 8.46 -5.73 -15.59
N THR A 44 7.31 -5.55 -16.25
CA THR A 44 7.04 -6.10 -17.59
C THR A 44 6.36 -5.05 -18.44
N ASP A 45 6.78 -4.94 -19.71
CA ASP A 45 6.25 -3.95 -20.67
C ASP A 45 6.26 -2.50 -20.12
N ASP A 46 7.37 -2.10 -19.49
CA ASP A 46 7.59 -0.78 -18.89
C ASP A 46 6.59 -0.39 -17.79
N ARG A 47 5.87 -1.35 -17.21
CA ARG A 47 4.96 -1.18 -16.07
C ARG A 47 5.32 -2.18 -14.97
N TYR A 48 5.25 -1.73 -13.72
CA TYR A 48 5.33 -2.67 -12.59
C TYR A 48 3.96 -3.33 -12.35
N HIS A 49 3.99 -4.64 -12.13
CA HIS A 49 2.82 -5.47 -11.86
C HIS A 49 2.97 -6.18 -10.52
N ILE A 50 1.83 -6.48 -9.90
CA ILE A 50 1.77 -7.22 -8.65
C ILE A 50 1.75 -8.72 -8.96
N ASN A 51 2.74 -9.45 -8.48
CA ASN A 51 2.64 -10.90 -8.39
C ASN A 51 1.77 -11.28 -7.20
N PHE A 52 0.48 -11.51 -7.44
CA PHE A 52 -0.50 -11.82 -6.39
C PHE A 52 -0.25 -13.14 -5.67
N ASP A 53 0.36 -14.12 -6.32
CA ASP A 53 0.75 -15.38 -5.67
C ASP A 53 1.85 -15.15 -4.64
N SER A 54 2.87 -14.36 -5.02
CA SER A 54 3.95 -13.94 -4.13
C SER A 54 3.42 -13.07 -2.98
N PHE A 55 2.56 -12.10 -3.29
CA PHE A 55 1.93 -11.23 -2.29
C PHE A 55 1.15 -12.05 -1.25
N THR A 56 0.29 -12.96 -1.70
CA THR A 56 -0.50 -13.85 -0.83
C THR A 56 0.39 -14.77 -0.01
N ARG A 57 1.44 -15.35 -0.62
CA ARG A 57 2.39 -16.23 0.06
C ARG A 57 3.12 -15.52 1.18
N ILE A 58 3.65 -14.32 0.94
CA ILE A 58 4.34 -13.51 1.96
C ILE A 58 3.40 -13.21 3.12
N ILE A 59 2.16 -12.79 2.84
CA ILE A 59 1.16 -12.51 3.87
C ILE A 59 0.87 -13.75 4.71
N LYS A 60 0.67 -14.91 4.07
CA LYS A 60 0.37 -16.16 4.75
C LYS A 60 1.53 -16.65 5.63
N GLU A 61 2.76 -16.58 5.13
CA GLU A 61 3.95 -17.10 5.82
C GLU A 61 4.44 -16.18 6.94
N LYS A 62 4.35 -14.86 6.75
CA LYS A 62 4.93 -13.88 7.66
C LYS A 62 3.91 -13.15 8.54
N GLN A 63 2.63 -13.22 8.18
CA GLN A 63 1.51 -12.63 8.92
C GLN A 63 1.75 -11.17 9.33
N PRO A 64 2.06 -10.27 8.38
CA PRO A 64 2.19 -8.85 8.69
C PRO A 64 0.89 -8.29 9.25
N LYS A 65 1.00 -7.26 10.09
CA LYS A 65 -0.15 -6.59 10.70
C LYS A 65 -0.69 -5.44 9.84
N ILE A 66 0.22 -4.80 9.11
CA ILE A 66 -0.07 -3.63 8.29
C ILE A 66 0.46 -3.87 6.88
N PHE A 67 -0.35 -3.50 5.88
CA PHE A 67 0.08 -3.28 4.51
C PHE A 67 0.01 -1.78 4.21
N ILE A 68 1.15 -1.17 3.86
CA ILE A 68 1.19 0.22 3.38
C ILE A 68 1.13 0.18 1.86
N LEU A 69 0.02 0.68 1.31
CA LEU A 69 -0.20 0.83 -0.12
C LEU A 69 0.14 2.25 -0.56
N CYS A 70 0.88 2.39 -1.66
CA CYS A 70 1.08 3.68 -2.34
C CYS A 70 0.14 3.73 -3.54
N ASN A 71 -0.81 4.67 -3.55
CA ASN A 71 -1.88 4.72 -4.56
C ASN A 71 -2.24 6.17 -4.92
N PRO A 72 -1.74 6.75 -6.02
CA PRO A 72 -0.87 6.16 -7.05
C PRO A 72 0.53 5.78 -6.54
N HIS A 73 1.13 4.75 -7.17
CA HIS A 73 2.40 4.18 -6.72
C HIS A 73 3.60 5.06 -7.11
N ASN A 74 4.49 5.30 -6.14
CA ASN A 74 5.71 6.08 -6.31
C ASN A 74 6.91 5.29 -5.76
N PRO A 75 8.01 5.10 -6.52
CA PRO A 75 8.21 5.51 -7.92
C PRO A 75 7.46 4.59 -8.89
N GLY A 76 7.37 4.98 -10.16
CA GLY A 76 6.75 4.19 -11.22
C GLY A 76 5.46 4.79 -11.79
N GLY A 77 4.82 5.73 -11.07
CA GLY A 77 3.70 6.50 -11.58
C GLY A 77 2.46 5.65 -11.91
N ILE A 78 2.23 4.60 -11.13
CA ILE A 78 1.21 3.60 -11.45
C ILE A 78 -0.11 4.02 -10.82
N VAL A 79 -1.14 4.14 -11.65
CA VAL A 79 -2.53 4.19 -11.19
C VAL A 79 -3.06 2.76 -11.21
N TRP A 80 -3.33 2.21 -10.03
CA TRP A 80 -3.83 0.85 -9.90
C TRP A 80 -5.25 0.74 -10.45
N THR A 81 -5.51 -0.32 -11.20
CA THR A 81 -6.86 -0.63 -11.70
C THR A 81 -7.77 -1.02 -10.53
N LYS A 82 -9.08 -0.87 -10.73
CA LYS A 82 -10.06 -1.26 -9.72
C LYS A 82 -9.95 -2.75 -9.38
N GLU A 83 -9.64 -3.58 -10.37
CA GLU A 83 -9.46 -5.02 -10.27
C GLU A 83 -8.23 -5.38 -9.41
N GLU A 84 -7.09 -4.71 -9.63
CA GLU A 84 -5.88 -4.89 -8.83
C GLU A 84 -6.13 -4.49 -7.36
N LEU A 85 -6.78 -3.35 -7.13
CA LEU A 85 -7.14 -2.88 -5.79
C LEU A 85 -8.11 -3.84 -5.11
N THR A 86 -9.13 -4.32 -5.81
CA THR A 86 -10.10 -5.30 -5.28
C THR A 86 -9.38 -6.57 -4.83
N LYS A 87 -8.45 -7.09 -5.63
CA LYS A 87 -7.67 -8.28 -5.28
C LYS A 87 -6.81 -8.05 -4.03
N MET A 88 -6.10 -6.92 -3.95
CA MET A 88 -5.31 -6.58 -2.76
C MET A 88 -6.19 -6.50 -1.51
N VAL A 89 -7.32 -5.79 -1.57
CA VAL A 89 -8.25 -5.65 -0.44
C VAL A 89 -8.80 -7.00 0.00
N ASN A 90 -9.24 -7.85 -0.93
CA ASN A 90 -9.76 -9.18 -0.59
C ASN A 90 -8.71 -10.07 0.09
N ILE A 91 -7.47 -10.04 -0.37
CA ILE A 91 -6.37 -10.79 0.26
C ILE A 91 -6.09 -10.23 1.66
N CYS A 92 -5.97 -8.90 1.81
CA CYS A 92 -5.78 -8.27 3.12
C CYS A 92 -6.93 -8.59 4.09
N ALA A 93 -8.18 -8.60 3.61
CA ALA A 93 -9.35 -8.95 4.40
C ALA A 93 -9.33 -10.42 4.86
N GLN A 94 -8.95 -11.34 3.97
CA GLN A 94 -8.83 -12.77 4.29
C GLN A 94 -7.85 -13.04 5.44
N TYR A 95 -6.79 -12.23 5.55
CA TYR A 95 -5.75 -12.38 6.57
C TYR A 95 -5.78 -11.30 7.66
N ASN A 96 -6.84 -10.47 7.68
CA ASN A 96 -7.07 -9.41 8.67
C ASN A 96 -5.91 -8.40 8.83
N LEU A 97 -5.37 -7.91 7.72
CA LEU A 97 -4.34 -6.87 7.69
C LEU A 97 -4.98 -5.48 7.72
N LEU A 98 -4.47 -4.56 8.52
CA LEU A 98 -4.80 -3.14 8.35
C LEU A 98 -4.16 -2.62 7.05
N ILE A 99 -4.93 -1.96 6.20
CA ILE A 99 -4.41 -1.27 5.02
C ILE A 99 -4.26 0.22 5.31
N ILE A 100 -3.06 0.77 5.11
CA ILE A 100 -2.84 2.22 5.09
C ILE A 100 -2.56 2.64 3.64
N SER A 101 -3.53 3.31 3.03
CA SER A 101 -3.43 3.84 1.66
C SER A 101 -2.84 5.25 1.70
N ASP A 102 -1.64 5.43 1.14
CA ASP A 102 -1.06 6.76 0.88
C ASP A 102 -1.51 7.22 -0.51
N GLU A 103 -2.42 8.20 -0.51
CA GLU A 103 -3.09 8.73 -1.70
C GLU A 103 -2.66 10.15 -2.06
N VAL A 104 -1.50 10.60 -1.56
CA VAL A 104 -0.98 11.96 -1.76
C VAL A 104 -0.74 12.34 -3.24
N HIS A 105 -0.64 11.36 -4.13
CA HIS A 105 -0.47 11.57 -5.57
C HIS A 105 -1.78 11.46 -6.37
N SER A 106 -2.93 11.29 -5.70
CA SER A 106 -4.24 11.05 -6.35
C SER A 106 -4.62 12.13 -7.35
N ASP A 107 -4.27 13.39 -7.08
CA ASP A 107 -4.58 14.53 -7.94
C ASP A 107 -3.64 14.67 -9.16
N LEU A 108 -2.55 13.89 -9.21
CA LEU A 108 -1.55 13.95 -10.29
C LEU A 108 -1.78 12.88 -11.37
N THR A 109 -3.00 12.39 -11.49
CA THR A 109 -3.34 11.36 -12.49
C THR A 109 -3.62 11.99 -13.86
N PHE A 110 -3.02 11.44 -14.92
CA PHE A 110 -3.29 11.88 -16.29
C PHE A 110 -4.73 11.53 -16.70
N THR A 111 -5.29 12.31 -17.63
CA THR A 111 -6.73 12.24 -18.02
C THR A 111 -7.19 10.88 -18.56
N ASN A 112 -6.27 10.02 -19.00
CA ASN A 112 -6.56 8.67 -19.47
C ASN A 112 -6.51 7.60 -18.37
N TYR A 113 -6.19 7.95 -17.13
CA TYR A 113 -6.18 7.05 -15.98
C TYR A 113 -7.23 7.47 -14.95
N GLN A 114 -8.02 6.51 -14.50
CA GLN A 114 -8.98 6.72 -13.42
C GLN A 114 -8.35 6.35 -12.09
N PHE A 115 -8.19 7.34 -11.20
CA PHE A 115 -7.85 7.09 -9.81
C PHE A 115 -9.03 6.47 -9.05
N TYR A 116 -8.72 5.50 -8.20
CA TYR A 116 -9.67 4.88 -7.27
C TYR A 116 -9.10 4.97 -5.85
N SER A 117 -9.76 5.75 -5.00
CA SER A 117 -9.46 5.76 -3.56
C SER A 117 -9.83 4.41 -2.95
N LEU A 118 -9.04 3.95 -1.99
CA LEU A 118 -9.36 2.73 -1.25
C LEU A 118 -10.65 2.82 -0.45
N LEU A 119 -11.14 4.04 -0.19
CA LEU A 119 -12.44 4.26 0.47
C LEU A 119 -13.60 3.60 -0.28
N LEU A 120 -13.51 3.42 -1.61
CA LEU A 120 -14.52 2.74 -2.42
C LEU A 120 -14.74 1.27 -2.01
N PHE A 121 -13.76 0.67 -1.33
CA PHE A 121 -13.81 -0.73 -0.90
C PHE A 121 -14.19 -0.89 0.58
N SER A 122 -14.57 0.19 1.26
CA SER A 122 -14.97 0.18 2.69
C SER A 122 -16.18 -0.72 3.01
N SER A 123 -17.03 -0.99 2.02
CA SER A 123 -18.13 -1.96 2.15
C SER A 123 -17.67 -3.42 2.08
N LEU A 124 -16.48 -3.69 1.51
CA LEU A 124 -15.87 -5.01 1.45
C LEU A 124 -14.98 -5.27 2.66
N TYR A 125 -14.31 -4.21 3.16
CA TYR A 125 -13.37 -4.31 4.27
C TYR A 125 -13.23 -2.97 4.98
N ASP A 126 -13.40 -2.98 6.30
CA ASP A 126 -13.47 -1.79 7.15
C ASP A 126 -12.12 -1.38 7.75
N ASN A 127 -11.14 -2.29 7.78
CA ASN A 127 -9.81 -2.04 8.35
C ASN A 127 -8.89 -1.32 7.34
N ILE A 128 -9.30 -0.12 6.93
CA ILE A 128 -8.64 0.72 5.93
C ILE A 128 -8.47 2.14 6.49
N ILE A 129 -7.28 2.71 6.36
CA ILE A 129 -6.98 4.11 6.67
C ILE A 129 -6.45 4.81 5.41
N ILE A 130 -7.04 5.95 5.07
CA ILE A 130 -6.60 6.79 3.96
C ILE A 130 -5.74 7.94 4.48
N CYS A 131 -4.57 8.12 3.89
CA CYS A 131 -3.70 9.28 4.09
C CYS A 131 -3.67 10.10 2.79
N ASN A 132 -4.09 11.37 2.83
CA ASN A 132 -3.97 12.28 1.69
C ASN A 132 -3.50 13.66 2.15
N SER A 133 -2.98 14.48 1.23
CA SER A 133 -2.54 15.85 1.47
C SER A 133 -2.43 16.63 0.16
N PRO A 134 -2.78 17.93 0.12
CA PRO A 134 -2.67 18.76 -1.07
C PRO A 134 -1.21 19.12 -1.44
N ILE A 135 -0.21 18.70 -0.65
CA ILE A 135 1.18 19.15 -0.80
C ILE A 135 1.78 18.86 -2.18
N LYS A 136 1.29 17.84 -2.89
CA LYS A 136 1.78 17.47 -4.23
C LYS A 136 1.10 18.21 -5.39
N LEU A 137 -0.01 18.91 -5.12
CA LEU A 137 -0.68 19.79 -6.09
C LEU A 137 0.01 21.16 -6.22
N LEU A 138 0.80 21.56 -5.22
CA LEU A 138 1.34 22.92 -5.07
C LEU A 138 2.76 23.07 -5.64
N ILE A 139 3.21 22.16 -6.50
CA ILE A 139 4.56 22.14 -7.08
C ILE A 139 4.53 22.42 -8.58
#